data_AF-A0AAU1L523-F1
#
_entry.id   AF-A0AAU1L523-F1
#
_cell.length_a   1.000
_cell.length_b   1.000
_cell.length_c   1.000
_cell.angle_alpha   90.00
_cell.angle_beta   90.00
_cell.angle_gamma   90.00
#
_symmetry.space_group_name_H-M   'P 1'
#
loop_
_entity.id
_entity.type
_entity.pdbx_description
1 polymer ?
#
loop_
_entity_poly.entity_id
_entity_poly.type
_entity_poly.pdbx_seq_one_letter_code
_entity_poly.pdbx_strand_id
1 'polypeptide(L)'
;MNAGPDAASSTGAAGAAADLAVNGDTLKKLADDLDAMQEVLKKQLLRMDGIVDAIEARWRGPASEAYRAKHRAAAEDAVHIRQTMKLLAKAIRLSKDGFSAQELEILDGFRRLQSHADIQAQTDELSTPNAAAVPPSGPRSRIADL
;
A
#
# COMPACT_ATOMS: atom_id res chain seq x y z
N MET A 1 8.47 -71.49 3.20
CA MET A 1 7.53 -71.18 2.09
C MET A 1 6.21 -70.81 2.75
N ASN A 2 5.58 -69.62 2.65
CA ASN A 2 5.48 -68.50 1.69
C ASN A 2 5.66 -67.16 2.47
N ALA A 3 6.32 -66.08 1.99
CA ALA A 3 6.05 -65.19 0.85
C ALA A 3 4.78 -64.32 1.00
N GLY A 4 4.96 -62.98 1.12
CA GLY A 4 3.94 -61.92 1.33
C GLY A 4 3.07 -61.59 0.10
N PRO A 5 2.32 -60.47 0.04
CA PRO A 5 2.87 -59.12 0.28
C PRO A 5 1.99 -58.10 1.03
N ASP A 6 2.65 -57.21 1.78
CA ASP A 6 2.12 -55.91 2.19
C ASP A 6 2.17 -54.95 0.99
N ALA A 7 1.01 -54.55 0.47
CA ALA A 7 0.89 -53.58 -0.60
C ALA A 7 0.27 -52.28 -0.08
N ALA A 8 1.15 -51.27 0.02
CA ALA A 8 0.94 -49.89 -0.38
C ALA A 8 -0.32 -49.15 0.11
N SER A 9 -0.11 -48.27 1.08
CA SER A 9 -0.88 -47.03 1.21
C SER A 9 0.07 -45.88 1.58
N SER A 10 0.94 -45.49 0.64
CA SER A 10 1.88 -44.36 0.78
C SER A 10 1.62 -43.21 -0.20
N THR A 11 0.51 -43.23 -0.95
CA THR A 11 0.23 -42.24 -2.01
C THR A 11 -0.40 -40.92 -1.49
N GLY A 12 -0.59 -40.75 -0.17
CA GLY A 12 -1.24 -39.56 0.40
C GLY A 12 -0.32 -38.37 0.71
N ALA A 13 0.97 -38.60 0.93
CA ALA A 13 1.88 -37.54 1.40
C ALA A 13 2.46 -36.67 0.26
N ALA A 14 2.60 -37.23 -0.95
CA ALA A 14 3.17 -36.51 -2.09
C ALA A 14 2.21 -35.49 -2.71
N GLY A 15 0.89 -35.72 -2.63
CA GLY A 15 -0.13 -34.79 -3.13
C GLY A 15 -0.31 -33.55 -2.25
N ALA A 16 -0.19 -33.70 -0.92
CA ALA A 16 -0.27 -32.57 0.01
C ALA A 16 0.95 -31.63 -0.10
N ALA A 17 2.14 -32.18 -0.34
CA ALA A 17 3.34 -31.38 -0.59
C ALA A 17 3.27 -30.59 -1.91
N ALA A 18 2.57 -31.10 -2.92
CA ALA A 18 2.38 -30.42 -4.21
C ALA A 18 1.38 -29.25 -4.14
N ASP A 19 0.39 -29.33 -3.24
CA ASP A 19 -0.61 -28.26 -3.02
C ASP A 19 -0.10 -27.16 -2.07
N LEU A 20 0.83 -27.51 -1.16
CA LEU A 20 1.60 -26.56 -0.34
C LEU A 20 2.81 -25.96 -1.07
N ALA A 21 3.24 -26.59 -2.17
CA ALA A 21 4.21 -26.04 -3.11
C ALA A 21 3.52 -25.03 -4.05
N VAL A 22 2.90 -24.00 -3.50
CA VAL A 22 2.76 -22.75 -4.26
C VAL A 22 4.18 -22.37 -4.67
N ASN A 23 4.52 -22.59 -5.94
CA ASN A 23 5.86 -22.41 -6.48
C ASN A 23 6.46 -21.10 -5.96
N GLY A 24 7.68 -21.14 -5.40
CA GLY A 24 8.34 -19.97 -4.82
C GLY A 24 8.45 -18.79 -5.80
N ASP A 25 8.47 -19.06 -7.11
CA ASP A 25 8.42 -18.06 -8.17
C ASP A 25 7.07 -17.32 -8.23
N THR A 26 5.95 -18.00 -7.97
CA THR A 26 4.61 -17.39 -7.91
C THR A 26 4.49 -16.48 -6.69
N LEU A 27 4.99 -16.90 -5.53
CA LEU A 27 5.01 -16.07 -4.32
C LEU A 27 5.91 -14.84 -4.49
N LYS A 28 7.08 -15.02 -5.11
CA LYS A 28 7.96 -13.90 -5.46
C LYS A 28 7.25 -12.90 -6.37
N LYS A 29 6.61 -13.38 -7.44
CA LYS A 29 5.84 -12.53 -8.36
C LYS A 29 4.73 -11.76 -7.63
N LEU A 30 3.99 -12.43 -6.75
CA LEU A 30 2.93 -11.78 -5.97
C LEU A 30 3.47 -10.68 -5.04
N ALA A 31 4.61 -10.90 -4.39
CA ALA A 31 5.26 -9.88 -3.57
C ALA A 31 5.71 -8.68 -4.40
N ASP A 32 6.25 -8.93 -5.59
CA ASP A 32 6.68 -7.87 -6.52
C ASP A 32 5.47 -7.10 -7.10
N ASP A 33 4.37 -7.79 -7.40
CA ASP A 33 3.10 -7.18 -7.83
C ASP A 33 2.50 -6.29 -6.73
N LEU A 34 2.59 -6.71 -5.45
CA LEU A 34 2.17 -5.90 -4.30
C LEU A 34 3.02 -4.63 -4.16
N ASP A 35 4.34 -4.71 -4.39
CA ASP A 35 5.21 -3.53 -4.37
C ASP A 35 4.89 -2.59 -5.56
N ALA A 36 4.60 -3.14 -6.75
CA ALA A 36 4.19 -2.34 -7.90
C ALA A 36 2.86 -1.60 -7.66
N MET A 37 1.88 -2.24 -7.02
CA MET A 37 0.61 -1.59 -6.67
C MET A 37 0.79 -0.43 -5.69
N GLN A 38 1.72 -0.53 -4.74
CA GLN A 38 2.02 0.58 -3.82
C GLN A 38 2.48 1.84 -4.58
N GLU A 39 3.33 1.67 -5.60
CA GLU A 39 3.82 2.78 -6.42
C GLU A 39 2.72 3.40 -7.28
N VAL A 40 1.80 2.59 -7.80
CA VAL A 40 0.63 3.08 -8.55
C VAL A 40 -0.28 3.92 -7.64
N LEU A 41 -0.61 3.42 -6.45
CA LEU A 41 -1.44 4.15 -5.48
C LEU A 41 -0.81 5.49 -5.08
N LYS A 42 0.50 5.50 -4.81
CA LYS A 42 1.24 6.74 -4.51
C LYS A 42 1.14 7.75 -5.65
N LYS A 43 1.39 7.31 -6.90
CA LYS A 43 1.32 8.19 -8.08
C LYS A 43 -0.09 8.76 -8.30
N GLN A 44 -1.12 7.94 -8.09
CA GLN A 44 -2.49 8.38 -8.27
C GLN A 44 -2.89 9.45 -7.24
N LEU A 45 -2.43 9.31 -6.00
CA LEU A 45 -2.70 10.28 -4.93
C LEU A 45 -2.00 11.62 -5.21
N LEU A 46 -0.72 11.60 -5.60
CA LEU A 46 0.02 12.80 -6.00
C LEU A 46 -0.60 13.50 -7.21
N ARG A 47 -1.12 12.73 -8.17
CA ARG A 47 -1.85 13.29 -9.31
C ARG A 47 -3.14 13.99 -8.86
N MET A 48 -3.88 13.39 -7.91
CA MET A 48 -5.10 13.98 -7.40
C MET A 48 -4.81 15.30 -6.67
N ASP A 49 -3.76 15.35 -5.86
CA ASP A 49 -3.31 16.57 -5.20
C ASP A 49 -2.95 17.68 -6.19
N GLY A 50 -2.18 17.37 -7.25
CA GLY A 50 -1.85 18.35 -8.28
C GLY A 50 -3.06 18.88 -9.07
N ILE A 51 -4.10 18.06 -9.27
CA ILE A 51 -5.36 18.52 -9.88
C ILE A 51 -6.10 19.47 -8.92
N VAL A 52 -6.08 19.17 -7.62
CA VAL A 52 -6.74 19.98 -6.58
C VAL A 52 -6.07 21.34 -6.46
N ASP A 53 -4.73 21.39 -6.45
CA ASP A 53 -3.97 22.64 -6.46
C ASP A 53 -4.37 23.54 -7.65
N ALA A 54 -4.53 22.95 -8.83
CA ALA A 54 -4.95 23.68 -10.03
C ALA A 54 -6.40 24.20 -9.93
N ILE A 55 -7.30 23.45 -9.30
CA ILE A 55 -8.72 23.83 -9.13
C ILE A 55 -8.87 24.89 -8.03
N GLU A 56 -8.15 24.76 -6.90
CA GLU A 56 -8.18 25.71 -5.79
C GLU A 56 -7.64 27.09 -6.17
N ALA A 57 -6.71 27.17 -7.12
CA ALA A 57 -6.28 28.45 -7.69
C ALA A 57 -7.46 29.26 -8.26
N ARG A 58 -8.56 28.59 -8.65
CA ARG A 58 -9.74 29.21 -9.25
C ARG A 58 -10.96 29.26 -8.32
N TRP A 59 -11.12 28.31 -7.40
CA TRP A 59 -12.25 28.21 -6.47
C TRP A 59 -11.78 28.17 -5.01
N ARG A 60 -11.53 29.34 -4.42
CA ARG A 60 -11.32 29.48 -2.97
C ARG A 60 -12.66 29.62 -2.26
N GLY A 61 -12.95 28.73 -1.31
CA GLY A 61 -14.14 28.84 -0.46
C GLY A 61 -14.45 27.56 0.33
N PRO A 62 -15.60 27.48 1.02
CA PRO A 62 -15.95 26.34 1.86
C PRO A 62 -15.94 24.98 1.15
N ALA A 63 -16.18 24.96 -0.18
CA ALA A 63 -16.11 23.75 -0.99
C ALA A 63 -14.67 23.22 -1.16
N SER A 64 -13.66 24.10 -1.27
CA SER A 64 -12.26 23.67 -1.37
C SER A 64 -11.78 23.09 -0.04
N GLU A 65 -12.16 23.69 1.08
CA GLU A 65 -11.85 23.18 2.43
C GLU A 65 -12.48 21.81 2.67
N ALA A 66 -13.76 21.63 2.33
CA ALA A 66 -14.45 20.35 2.47
C ALA A 66 -13.80 19.26 1.59
N TYR A 67 -13.39 19.61 0.37
CA TYR A 67 -12.67 18.69 -0.51
C TYR A 67 -11.30 18.31 0.07
N ARG A 68 -10.51 19.27 0.57
CA ARG A 68 -9.20 19.02 1.20
C ARG A 68 -9.30 18.07 2.39
N ALA A 69 -10.34 18.21 3.22
CA ALA A 69 -10.58 17.28 4.31
C ALA A 69 -10.82 15.85 3.80
N LYS A 70 -11.59 15.68 2.71
CA LYS A 70 -11.80 14.37 2.07
C LYS A 70 -10.54 13.81 1.43
N HIS A 71 -9.73 14.65 0.80
CA HIS A 71 -8.46 14.24 0.21
C HIS A 71 -7.47 13.77 1.28
N ARG A 72 -7.35 14.50 2.40
CA ARG A 72 -6.51 14.11 3.53
C ARG A 72 -6.95 12.75 4.09
N ALA A 73 -8.24 12.54 4.30
CA ALA A 73 -8.76 11.23 4.73
C ALA A 73 -8.42 10.11 3.73
N ALA A 74 -8.57 10.35 2.42
CA ALA A 74 -8.20 9.37 1.40
C ALA A 74 -6.68 9.10 1.36
N ALA A 75 -5.86 10.11 1.64
CA ALA A 75 -4.42 9.97 1.76
C ALA A 75 -4.03 9.14 2.99
N GLU A 76 -4.68 9.34 4.14
CA GLU A 76 -4.50 8.52 5.34
C GLU A 76 -4.81 7.04 5.05
N ASP A 77 -5.95 6.79 4.41
CA ASP A 77 -6.36 5.43 4.00
C ASP A 77 -5.34 4.81 3.05
N ALA A 78 -4.82 5.57 2.09
CA ALA A 78 -3.80 5.09 1.16
C ALA A 78 -2.46 4.78 1.86
N VAL A 79 -2.05 5.57 2.85
CA VAL A 79 -0.88 5.29 3.69
C VAL A 79 -1.07 3.98 4.45
N HIS A 80 -2.24 3.78 5.05
CA HIS A 80 -2.55 2.55 5.78
C HIS A 80 -2.55 1.33 4.86
N ILE A 81 -3.24 1.39 3.71
CA ILE A 81 -3.25 0.31 2.71
C ILE A 81 -1.83 -0.03 2.26
N ARG A 82 -1.00 0.98 1.97
CA ARG A 82 0.41 0.77 1.57
C ARG A 82 1.20 0.05 2.66
N GLN A 83 1.02 0.42 3.93
CA GLN A 83 1.69 -0.25 5.04
C GLN A 83 1.26 -1.72 5.14
N THR A 84 -0.05 -1.99 5.10
CA THR A 84 -0.58 -3.36 5.11
C THR A 84 -0.05 -4.19 3.94
N MET A 85 0.02 -3.62 2.73
CA MET A 85 0.59 -4.28 1.56
C MET A 85 2.08 -4.61 1.73
N LYS A 86 2.88 -3.73 2.35
CA LYS A 86 4.29 -4.03 2.67
C LYS A 86 4.43 -5.21 3.63
N LEU A 87 3.55 -5.30 4.62
CA LEU A 87 3.54 -6.43 5.56
C LEU A 87 3.20 -7.73 4.82
N LEU A 88 2.18 -7.71 3.97
CA LEU A 88 1.78 -8.87 3.15
C LEU A 88 2.91 -9.31 2.21
N ALA A 89 3.53 -8.38 1.47
CA ALA A 89 4.64 -8.69 0.58
C ALA A 89 5.83 -9.30 1.34
N LYS A 90 6.13 -8.78 2.52
CA LYS A 90 7.18 -9.32 3.40
C LYS A 90 6.82 -10.72 3.89
N ALA A 91 5.60 -10.94 4.36
CA ALA A 91 5.12 -12.24 4.80
C ALA A 91 5.17 -13.28 3.67
N ILE A 92 4.79 -12.90 2.44
CA ILE A 92 4.85 -13.77 1.27
C ILE A 92 6.29 -14.15 0.91
N ARG A 93 7.24 -13.20 0.96
CA ARG A 93 8.67 -13.49 0.73
C ARG A 93 9.24 -14.45 1.76
N LEU A 94 8.78 -14.33 3.00
CA LEU A 94 9.14 -15.17 4.14
C LEU A 94 8.51 -16.56 4.06
N SER A 95 7.28 -16.64 3.59
CA SER A 95 6.53 -17.89 3.46
C SER A 95 7.07 -18.82 2.37
N LYS A 96 8.06 -18.38 1.58
CA LYS A 96 8.60 -19.12 0.43
C LYS A 96 9.01 -20.56 0.79
N ASP A 97 9.60 -20.76 1.97
CA ASP A 97 10.05 -22.07 2.46
C ASP A 97 9.28 -22.53 3.72
N GLY A 98 8.19 -21.85 4.08
CA GLY A 98 7.45 -22.00 5.34
C GLY A 98 8.02 -21.12 6.48
N PHE A 99 7.15 -20.52 7.29
CA PHE A 99 7.57 -19.54 8.32
C PHE A 99 8.44 -20.18 9.41
N SER A 100 9.65 -19.66 9.62
CA SER A 100 10.49 -19.95 10.78
C SER A 100 10.20 -19.01 11.97
N ALA A 101 10.69 -19.36 13.17
CA ALA A 101 10.47 -18.55 14.39
C ALA A 101 11.08 -17.13 14.29
N GLN A 102 12.26 -17.02 13.69
CA GLN A 102 12.96 -15.74 13.46
C GLN A 102 12.16 -14.82 12.51
N GLU A 103 11.49 -15.44 11.56
CA GLU A 103 10.69 -14.77 10.55
C GLU A 103 9.37 -14.21 11.11
N LEU A 104 8.73 -14.96 12.02
CA LEU A 104 7.59 -14.47 12.78
C LEU A 104 7.96 -13.28 13.67
N GLU A 105 9.13 -13.30 14.30
CA GLU A 105 9.65 -12.17 15.10
C GLU A 105 9.86 -10.91 14.24
N ILE A 106 10.34 -11.07 13.01
CA ILE A 106 10.50 -9.98 12.05
C ILE A 106 9.15 -9.37 11.62
N LEU A 107 8.10 -10.20 11.47
CA LEU A 107 6.74 -9.73 11.18
C LEU A 107 6.14 -8.97 12.37
N ASP A 108 6.34 -9.47 13.58
CA ASP A 108 5.89 -8.81 14.81
C ASP A 108 6.58 -7.47 15.06
N GLY A 109 7.89 -7.39 14.76
CA GLY A 109 8.63 -6.13 14.81
C GLY A 109 8.08 -5.12 13.81
N PHE A 110 7.75 -5.56 12.60
CA PHE A 110 7.18 -4.68 11.57
C PHE A 110 5.77 -4.19 11.95
N ARG A 111 4.92 -5.06 12.52
CA ARG A 111 3.60 -4.69 13.04
C ARG A 111 3.71 -3.60 14.12
N ARG A 112 4.68 -3.73 15.03
CA ARG A 112 4.96 -2.69 16.05
C ARG A 112 5.42 -1.38 15.42
N LEU A 113 6.31 -1.44 14.44
CA LEU A 113 6.76 -0.23 13.72
C LEU A 113 5.61 0.44 12.95
N GLN A 114 4.67 -0.30 12.37
CA GLN A 114 3.46 0.26 11.75
C GLN A 114 2.56 0.96 12.77
N SER A 115 2.37 0.38 13.96
CA SER A 115 1.62 1.05 15.03
C SER A 115 2.27 2.34 15.53
N HIS A 116 3.57 2.50 15.31
CA HIS A 116 4.34 3.71 15.65
C HIS A 116 4.61 4.62 14.45
N ALA A 117 4.22 4.24 13.23
CA ALA A 117 4.47 5.05 12.05
C ALA A 117 3.59 6.29 12.11
N ASP A 118 4.21 7.45 11.90
CA ASP A 118 3.48 8.72 11.84
C ASP A 118 2.68 8.77 10.53
N ILE A 119 1.41 8.37 10.63
CA ILE A 119 0.45 8.42 9.52
C ILE A 119 0.19 9.86 9.11
N GLN A 120 0.19 10.80 10.06
CA GLN A 120 -0.10 12.21 9.80
C GLN A 120 1.01 12.83 8.96
N ALA A 121 2.28 12.61 9.33
CA ALA A 121 3.41 13.11 8.53
C ALA A 121 3.42 12.58 7.09
N GLN A 122 3.16 11.28 6.89
CA GLN A 122 3.09 10.67 5.55
C GLN A 122 1.86 11.13 4.75
N THR A 123 0.76 11.41 5.43
CA THR A 123 -0.46 11.94 4.82
C THR A 123 -0.23 13.37 4.38
N ASP A 124 0.41 14.18 5.21
CA ASP A 124 0.77 15.55 4.89
C ASP A 124 1.70 15.57 3.68
N GLU A 125 2.74 14.74 3.58
CA GLU A 125 3.55 14.66 2.35
C GLU A 125 2.75 14.38 1.07
N LEU A 126 1.67 13.60 1.18
CA LEU A 126 0.82 13.20 0.06
C LEU A 126 -0.35 14.16 -0.20
N SER A 127 -0.58 15.11 0.70
CA SER A 127 -1.69 16.08 0.68
C SER A 127 -1.20 17.54 0.80
N THR A 128 0.12 17.76 0.88
CA THR A 128 0.73 19.08 0.98
C THR A 128 0.71 19.69 -0.40
N PRO A 129 0.14 20.89 -0.56
CA PRO A 129 0.15 21.60 -1.83
C PRO A 129 1.56 21.64 -2.40
N ASN A 130 1.69 21.35 -3.69
CA ASN A 130 2.97 21.45 -4.38
C ASN A 130 3.40 22.93 -4.44
N ALA A 131 4.10 23.39 -3.40
CA ALA A 131 4.50 24.79 -3.19
C ALA A 131 5.57 25.30 -4.17
N ALA A 132 5.68 24.70 -5.36
CA ALA A 132 6.56 25.13 -6.44
C ALA A 132 5.92 26.16 -7.39
N ALA A 133 4.70 26.63 -7.13
CA ALA A 133 4.08 27.71 -7.90
C ALA A 133 3.72 28.88 -6.98
N VAL A 134 4.67 29.81 -6.82
CA VAL A 134 4.34 31.18 -6.40
C VAL A 134 3.23 31.68 -7.35
N PRO A 135 2.03 32.05 -6.86
CA PRO A 135 1.00 32.53 -7.77
C PRO A 135 1.44 33.91 -8.30
N PRO A 136 1.47 34.15 -9.62
CA PRO A 136 1.58 35.50 -10.12
C PRO A 136 0.37 36.29 -9.61
N SER A 137 0.60 37.53 -9.18
CA SER A 137 -0.44 38.46 -8.78
C SER A 137 -1.48 38.58 -9.91
N GLY A 138 -2.60 37.85 -9.77
CA GLY A 138 -3.67 37.82 -10.76
C GLY A 138 -4.49 39.12 -10.77
N PRO A 139 -5.16 39.43 -11.89
CA PRO A 139 -5.91 40.68 -12.06
C PRO A 139 -7.10 40.76 -11.08
N ARG A 140 -7.22 41.88 -10.36
CA ARG A 140 -8.33 42.17 -9.45
C ARG A 140 -9.62 42.41 -10.24
N SER A 141 -10.69 41.69 -9.88
CA SER A 141 -12.03 41.90 -10.43
C SER A 141 -12.61 43.25 -10.01
N ARG A 142 -13.17 44.01 -10.97
CA ARG A 142 -13.81 45.34 -10.80
C ARG A 142 -15.18 45.33 -10.08
N ILE A 143 -15.55 44.21 -9.46
CA ILE A 143 -16.82 44.08 -8.71
C ILE A 143 -16.65 44.56 -7.26
N ALA A 144 -15.42 44.78 -6.80
CA ALA A 144 -15.15 45.36 -5.49
C ALA A 144 -15.17 46.91 -5.47
N ASP A 145 -15.45 47.55 -6.60
CA ASP A 145 -15.52 49.03 -6.78
C ASP A 145 -16.95 49.52 -7.09
N LEU A 146 -17.98 48.73 -6.79
CA LEU A 146 -19.40 49.13 -6.81
C LEU A 146 -19.96 49.08 -5.38
#